data_AF-A0A2V7JBH5-F1
#
_entry.id   AF-A0A2V7JBH5-F1
#
_cell.length_a   1.000
_cell.length_b   1.000
_cell.length_c   1.000
_cell.angle_alpha   90.00
_cell.angle_beta   90.00
_cell.angle_gamma   90.00
#
_symmetry.space_group_name_H-M   'P 1'
#
loop_
_entity.id
_entity.type
_entity.pdbx_description
1 polymer ?
#
loop_
_entity_poly.entity_id
_entity_poly.type
_entity_poly.pdbx_seq_one_letter_code
_entity_poly.pdbx_strand_id
1 'polypeptide(L)'
;MATAVGCASDGGTGIGPAEPPPPASVRFGVTFASTPLALASIAVTLTSAGLPTVLVGLTPVPGTDSRQWTAGPVTIGAGTYAVDMQGTDASDVVTYRGSGTLTIQNGESRTFAFALVCVSPACQGGGTVALFVLTPQLEVEPNDASSAATPLAVNSLFAGQLEMGAANGTITPSSDLDYFSLPFSAVAPGDTIVVQVYGTRFGSSLAAAAALFDPFGVLLAEVDYATVGGDPIIRFTVPSSAPAGSYQVGVRGSAVYSSTGPYTMWAYHCRSGGANSVRCLDPSGTPALGGVDIVFIQDMSLSMGSAINGVKNSVLAFAEDLKARGLNARIGAVGYSGPGTIPSSPAGSPLEFLGPFQDLTTPDAFQASVTSTWVATGGGDIPENGLEAIEYAHTHMSWRAGVGRRFYIDITDTGHHVAGQDCDGVGPCTDETLASITALLASSAIIHVVAPANPAARTVDGGLDPYLLADATGGKKFDLGSGNVDLAGLGISPTIALDVLRSLRGGVITP
;
A
#
# COMPACT_ATOMS: atom_id res chain seq x y z
N MET A 1 20.22 -60.99 50.08
CA MET A 1 19.02 -61.65 49.51
C MET A 1 17.78 -61.07 50.21
N ALA A 2 16.61 -61.18 49.58
CA ALA A 2 15.36 -60.49 49.94
C ALA A 2 14.81 -60.87 51.34
N THR A 3 13.83 -60.19 51.95
CA THR A 3 12.59 -59.55 51.41
C THR A 3 12.09 -58.38 52.27
N ALA A 4 11.16 -57.57 51.73
CA ALA A 4 10.57 -56.41 52.39
C ALA A 4 9.06 -56.57 52.67
N VAL A 5 8.62 -56.09 53.85
CA VAL A 5 7.28 -55.56 54.22
C VAL A 5 7.50 -54.62 55.43
N GLY A 6 6.83 -53.46 55.62
CA GLY A 6 5.92 -52.74 54.73
C GLY A 6 4.80 -51.98 55.46
N CYS A 7 5.10 -50.86 56.15
CA CYS A 7 4.11 -49.95 56.75
C CYS A 7 4.44 -48.47 56.45
N ALA A 8 3.41 -47.66 56.21
CA ALA A 8 3.50 -46.27 55.77
C ALA A 8 3.47 -45.27 56.94
N SER A 9 3.94 -44.04 56.68
CA SER A 9 3.58 -42.84 57.45
C SER A 9 3.36 -41.68 56.48
N ASP A 10 2.17 -41.10 56.49
CA ASP A 10 1.73 -40.06 55.58
C ASP A 10 2.41 -38.69 55.77
N GLY A 11 2.24 -37.82 54.76
CA GLY A 11 1.82 -36.45 55.04
C GLY A 11 2.91 -35.41 55.29
N GLY A 12 3.96 -35.41 54.48
CA GLY A 12 5.06 -34.42 54.56
C GLY A 12 5.33 -33.68 53.25
N THR A 13 4.31 -33.21 52.53
CA THR A 13 4.51 -32.31 51.38
C THR A 13 4.99 -30.94 51.86
N GLY A 14 6.31 -30.82 52.07
CA GLY A 14 6.96 -29.52 52.18
C GLY A 14 6.77 -28.76 50.88
N ILE A 15 5.79 -27.86 50.86
CA ILE A 15 5.65 -26.86 49.80
C ILE A 15 6.88 -25.95 49.95
N GLY A 16 7.94 -26.25 49.19
CA GLY A 16 9.01 -25.29 48.97
C GLY A 16 8.40 -23.98 48.45
N PRO A 17 9.02 -22.82 48.73
CA PRO A 17 8.47 -21.54 48.33
C PRO A 17 8.11 -21.60 46.85
N ALA A 18 6.83 -21.36 46.54
CA ALA A 18 6.31 -21.46 45.19
C ALA A 18 7.21 -20.65 44.26
N GLU A 19 7.65 -21.27 43.16
CA GLU A 19 8.54 -20.63 42.19
C GLU A 19 7.92 -19.27 41.82
N PRO A 20 8.67 -18.16 41.95
CA PRO A 20 8.11 -16.84 41.69
C PRO A 20 7.57 -16.82 40.26
N PRO A 21 6.32 -16.39 40.05
CA PRO A 21 5.67 -16.53 38.75
C PRO A 21 6.51 -15.89 37.65
N PRO A 22 6.60 -16.52 36.46
CA PRO A 22 7.53 -16.09 35.43
C PRO A 22 7.26 -14.62 35.05
N PRO A 23 8.29 -13.77 35.01
CA PRO A 23 8.15 -12.36 34.70
C PRO A 23 7.53 -12.16 33.31
N ALA A 24 6.55 -11.25 33.22
CA ALA A 24 5.98 -10.85 31.94
C ALA A 24 6.88 -9.84 31.24
N SER A 25 6.88 -9.84 29.91
CA SER A 25 7.68 -8.91 29.10
C SER A 25 6.81 -8.04 28.21
N VAL A 26 7.03 -6.72 28.28
CA VAL A 26 6.23 -5.74 27.54
C VAL A 26 7.11 -4.89 26.63
N ARG A 27 6.64 -4.67 25.39
CA ARG A 27 7.26 -3.76 24.41
C ARG A 27 6.25 -2.69 23.99
N PHE A 28 6.75 -1.50 23.67
CA PHE A 28 5.94 -0.38 23.16
C PHE A 28 6.53 0.14 21.84
N GLY A 29 5.67 0.41 20.85
CA GLY A 29 6.07 0.99 19.57
C GLY A 29 5.05 2.01 19.05
N VAL A 30 5.48 3.26 18.87
CA VAL A 30 4.69 4.36 18.27
C VAL A 30 5.12 4.56 16.81
N THR A 31 4.16 4.76 15.92
CA THR A 31 4.39 5.04 14.50
C THR A 31 3.46 6.14 14.04
N PHE A 32 4.03 7.26 13.58
CA PHE A 32 3.34 8.49 13.19
C PHE A 32 3.12 8.55 11.67
N ALA A 33 1.87 8.75 11.24
CA ALA A 33 1.49 8.86 9.82
C ALA A 33 2.17 10.01 9.06
N SER A 34 2.65 11.02 9.79
CA SER A 34 3.44 12.14 9.29
C SER A 34 4.51 12.48 10.31
N THR A 35 5.63 13.07 9.89
CA THR A 35 6.71 13.49 10.78
C THR A 35 6.15 14.40 11.89
N PRO A 36 6.32 14.03 13.19
CA PRO A 36 5.71 14.77 14.28
C PRO A 36 6.38 16.14 14.44
N LEU A 37 5.58 17.20 14.54
CA LEU A 37 6.09 18.55 14.73
C LEU A 37 6.62 18.70 16.17
N ALA A 38 7.86 19.21 16.27
CA ALA A 38 8.53 19.58 17.51
C ALA A 38 8.72 18.46 18.58
N LEU A 39 8.48 17.19 18.27
CA LEU A 39 8.60 16.09 19.24
C LEU A 39 10.07 15.77 19.58
N ALA A 40 10.43 15.87 20.86
CA ALA A 40 11.79 15.61 21.36
C ALA A 40 11.90 14.29 22.15
N SER A 41 10.85 13.89 22.88
CA SER A 41 10.83 12.64 23.64
C SER A 41 9.46 11.98 23.67
N ILE A 42 9.40 10.67 23.91
CA ILE A 42 8.17 9.94 24.25
C ILE A 42 8.45 9.04 25.45
N ALA A 43 7.61 9.15 26.49
CA ALA A 43 7.67 8.31 27.68
C ALA A 43 6.31 7.64 27.97
N VAL A 44 6.38 6.43 28.50
CA VAL A 44 5.24 5.65 29.02
C VAL A 44 5.38 5.53 30.53
N THR A 45 4.31 5.81 31.25
CA THR A 45 4.17 5.57 32.68
C THR A 45 3.11 4.50 32.91
N LEU A 46 3.50 3.39 33.54
CA LEU A 46 2.60 2.33 33.98
C LEU A 46 2.40 2.43 35.48
N THR A 47 1.15 2.58 35.92
CA THR A 47 0.77 2.70 37.34
C THR A 47 -0.23 1.63 37.71
N SER A 48 -0.05 0.96 38.85
CA SER A 48 -1.00 -0.05 39.34
C SER A 48 -1.06 -0.04 40.86
N ALA A 49 -2.20 -0.43 41.43
CA ALA A 49 -2.40 -0.45 42.86
C ALA A 49 -1.58 -1.60 43.49
N GLY A 50 -0.57 -1.24 44.30
CA GLY A 50 0.26 -2.22 45.02
C GLY A 50 1.45 -2.77 44.23
N LEU A 51 1.70 -2.29 43.00
CA LEU A 51 2.88 -2.62 42.21
C LEU A 51 3.75 -1.37 41.96
N PRO A 52 5.07 -1.49 41.75
CA PRO A 52 5.92 -0.35 41.41
C PRO A 52 5.46 0.35 40.13
N THR A 53 5.56 1.68 40.10
CA THR A 53 5.42 2.46 38.87
C THR A 53 6.58 2.15 37.93
N VAL A 54 6.29 1.90 36.65
CA VAL A 54 7.30 1.60 35.63
C VAL A 54 7.32 2.72 34.60
N LEU A 55 8.52 3.23 34.30
CA LEU A 55 8.75 4.23 33.27
C LEU A 55 9.47 3.58 32.09
N VAL A 56 8.97 3.81 30.88
CA VAL A 56 9.58 3.31 29.63
C VAL A 56 9.77 4.48 28.67
N GLY A 57 11.02 4.85 28.41
CA GLY A 57 11.37 5.79 27.35
C GLY A 57 11.37 5.07 26.00
N LEU A 58 10.82 5.70 24.96
CA LEU A 58 10.95 5.22 23.59
C LEU A 58 12.08 5.98 22.89
N THR A 59 12.83 5.28 22.04
CA THR A 59 13.89 5.85 21.20
C THR A 59 13.43 5.89 19.73
N PRO A 60 13.78 6.92 18.96
CA PRO A 60 13.44 6.98 17.54
C PRO A 60 14.21 5.90 16.77
N VAL A 61 13.53 5.24 15.82
CA VAL A 61 14.09 4.17 15.00
C VAL A 61 14.98 4.79 13.90
N PRO A 62 16.30 4.50 13.87
CA PRO A 62 17.22 5.07 12.88
C PRO A 62 16.81 4.71 11.45
N GLY A 63 17.06 5.63 10.51
CA GLY A 63 16.68 5.46 9.10
C GLY A 63 15.21 5.73 8.80
N THR A 64 14.38 5.95 9.83
CA THR A 64 13.05 6.55 9.66
C THR A 64 13.14 8.07 9.78
N ASP A 65 12.26 8.78 9.07
CA ASP A 65 12.11 10.24 9.09
C ASP A 65 11.40 10.69 10.39
N SER A 66 12.01 10.37 11.54
CA SER A 66 11.53 10.56 12.92
C SER A 66 10.11 10.06 13.22
N ARG A 67 9.54 9.25 12.32
CA ARG A 67 8.16 8.76 12.35
C ARG A 67 7.96 7.50 13.18
N GLN A 68 9.01 6.77 13.55
CA GLN A 68 8.87 5.53 14.33
C GLN A 68 9.71 5.60 15.60
N TRP A 69 9.13 5.14 16.71
CA TRP A 69 9.74 5.17 18.03
C TRP A 69 9.42 3.85 18.74
N THR A 70 10.41 3.20 19.34
CA THR A 70 10.23 1.91 20.00
C THR A 70 10.98 1.85 21.33
N ALA A 71 10.56 0.94 22.20
CA ALA A 71 11.30 0.57 23.41
C ALA A 71 11.68 -0.92 23.37
N GLY A 72 12.81 -1.24 24.00
CA GLY A 72 13.18 -2.63 24.29
C GLY A 72 12.18 -3.31 25.25
N PRO A 73 12.29 -4.64 25.43
CA PRO A 73 11.45 -5.36 26.37
C PRO A 73 11.67 -4.89 27.82
N VAL A 74 10.57 -4.63 28.53
CA VAL A 74 10.56 -4.26 29.95
C VAL A 74 9.84 -5.33 30.75
N THR A 75 10.46 -5.78 31.83
CA THR A 75 9.90 -6.78 32.73
C THR A 75 8.92 -6.17 33.72
N ILE A 76 7.70 -6.69 33.77
CA ILE A 76 6.67 -6.27 34.75
C ILE A 76 5.97 -7.46 35.40
N GLY A 77 5.26 -7.21 36.51
CA GLY A 77 4.48 -8.22 37.22
C GLY A 77 3.09 -8.40 36.61
N ALA A 78 2.41 -9.49 36.97
CA ALA A 78 0.99 -9.65 36.63
C ALA A 78 0.12 -8.66 37.42
N GLY A 79 -0.90 -8.13 36.75
CA GLY A 79 -1.78 -7.09 37.28
C GLY A 79 -2.38 -6.21 36.19
N THR A 80 -3.22 -5.26 36.59
CA THR A 80 -3.79 -4.24 35.70
C THR A 80 -3.15 -2.89 35.96
N TYR A 81 -2.54 -2.32 34.93
CA TYR A 81 -1.85 -1.04 34.93
C TYR A 81 -2.68 0.01 34.18
N ALA A 82 -2.87 1.18 34.78
CA ALA A 82 -3.21 2.38 34.04
C ALA A 82 -1.96 2.87 33.28
N VAL A 83 -2.14 3.14 32.00
CA VAL A 83 -1.10 3.55 31.06
C VAL A 83 -1.29 5.04 30.77
N ASP A 84 -0.27 5.85 31.01
CA ASP A 84 -0.20 7.25 30.59
C ASP A 84 1.03 7.45 29.72
N MET A 85 0.86 8.03 28.54
CA MET A 85 1.91 8.23 27.56
C MET A 85 1.99 9.70 27.18
N GLN A 86 3.19 10.24 27.20
CA GLN A 86 3.44 11.66 26.96
C GLN A 86 4.56 11.81 25.94
N GLY A 87 4.26 12.49 24.84
CA GLY A 87 5.25 13.02 23.93
C GLY A 87 5.48 14.50 24.24
N THR A 88 6.73 14.88 24.51
CA THR A 88 7.10 16.26 24.84
C THR A 88 7.94 16.90 23.74
N ASP A 89 7.82 18.23 23.62
CA ASP A 89 8.75 19.02 22.81
C ASP A 89 10.07 19.30 23.55
N ALA A 90 10.98 20.01 22.88
CA ALA A 90 12.28 20.38 23.45
C ALA A 90 12.21 21.39 24.61
N SER A 91 11.01 21.84 25.00
CA SER A 91 10.74 22.70 26.17
C SER A 91 9.92 21.95 27.24
N ASP A 92 9.88 20.61 27.18
CA ASP A 92 9.11 19.71 28.04
C ASP A 92 7.58 19.94 28.02
N VAL A 93 7.05 20.61 26.99
CA VAL A 93 5.59 20.78 26.82
C VAL A 93 5.00 19.51 26.21
N VAL A 94 3.99 18.93 26.86
CA VAL A 94 3.27 17.76 26.36
C VAL A 94 2.44 18.14 25.13
N THR A 95 2.94 17.73 23.95
CA THR A 95 2.29 17.96 22.65
C THR A 95 1.44 16.76 22.22
N TYR A 96 1.77 15.57 22.71
CA TYR A 96 1.05 14.32 22.46
C TYR A 96 0.72 13.65 23.79
N ARG A 97 -0.52 13.19 23.97
CA ARG A 97 -0.88 12.37 25.13
C ARG A 97 -1.73 11.17 24.73
N GLY A 98 -1.45 10.03 25.36
CA GLY A 98 -2.27 8.84 25.26
C GLY A 98 -2.54 8.21 26.60
N SER A 99 -3.67 7.51 26.71
CA SER A 99 -4.05 6.81 27.93
C SER A 99 -4.74 5.50 27.62
N GLY A 100 -4.62 4.52 28.52
CA GLY A 100 -5.36 3.26 28.43
C GLY A 100 -5.14 2.36 29.65
N THR A 101 -5.53 1.10 29.51
CA THR A 101 -5.40 0.09 30.56
C THR A 101 -4.79 -1.19 30.02
N LEU A 102 -3.74 -1.66 30.69
CA LEU A 102 -2.96 -2.84 30.35
C LEU A 102 -3.16 -3.90 31.43
N THR A 103 -3.70 -5.07 31.07
CA THR A 103 -3.76 -6.24 31.98
C THR A 103 -2.76 -7.29 31.52
N ILE A 104 -1.92 -7.75 32.45
CA ILE A 104 -0.89 -8.77 32.27
C ILE A 104 -1.20 -9.98 33.15
N GLN A 105 -1.10 -11.17 32.57
CA GLN A 105 -1.07 -12.44 33.30
C GLN A 105 0.37 -12.98 33.42
N ASN A 106 0.60 -13.95 34.31
CA ASN A 106 1.92 -14.50 34.57
C ASN A 106 2.51 -15.14 33.29
N GLY A 107 3.77 -14.84 32.99
CA GLY A 107 4.48 -15.38 31.82
C GLY A 107 4.05 -14.83 30.46
N GLU A 108 3.04 -13.96 30.37
CA GLU A 108 2.65 -13.35 29.09
C GLU A 108 3.73 -12.40 28.56
N SER A 109 3.96 -12.43 27.25
CA SER A 109 4.68 -11.38 26.54
C SER A 109 3.72 -10.64 25.62
N ARG A 110 3.70 -9.30 25.69
CA ARG A 110 2.78 -8.47 24.89
C ARG A 110 3.50 -7.25 24.30
N THR A 111 3.37 -7.08 22.99
CA THR A 111 3.78 -5.86 22.28
C THR A 111 2.57 -4.94 22.10
N PHE A 112 2.70 -3.67 22.49
CA PHE A 112 1.59 -2.71 22.48
C PHE A 112 1.66 -1.71 21.34
N ALA A 113 0.47 -1.23 21.00
CA ALA A 113 0.12 -0.61 19.74
C ALA A 113 -0.64 0.70 19.97
N PHE A 114 -0.40 1.69 19.11
CA PHE A 114 -1.07 2.99 19.22
C PHE A 114 -1.64 3.43 17.88
N ALA A 115 -2.92 3.79 17.88
CA ALA A 115 -3.45 4.63 16.82
C ALA A 115 -3.26 6.10 17.20
N LEU A 116 -2.75 6.89 16.25
CA LEU A 116 -2.86 8.34 16.32
C LEU A 116 -4.24 8.76 15.85
N VAL A 117 -4.96 9.47 16.72
CA VAL A 117 -6.24 10.07 16.39
C VAL A 117 -6.08 11.59 16.43
N CYS A 118 -6.18 12.20 15.26
CA CYS A 118 -6.27 13.64 15.14
C CYS A 118 -7.65 14.10 15.65
N VAL A 119 -7.67 14.86 16.74
CA VAL A 119 -8.90 15.34 17.40
C VAL A 119 -9.21 16.82 17.14
N SER A 120 -8.47 17.48 16.24
CA SER A 120 -8.69 18.90 15.91
C SER A 120 -8.41 19.21 14.44
N PRO A 121 -9.03 20.24 13.83
CA PRO A 121 -8.75 20.64 12.45
C PRO A 121 -7.30 21.07 12.18
N ALA A 122 -6.49 21.29 13.22
CA ALA A 122 -5.15 21.88 13.14
C ALA A 122 -3.99 20.86 13.14
N CYS A 123 -4.23 19.54 13.09
CA CYS A 123 -3.15 18.53 13.19
C CYS A 123 -2.07 18.62 12.10
N GLN A 124 -2.32 19.32 10.98
CA GLN A 124 -1.32 19.58 9.93
C GLN A 124 -0.38 20.75 10.27
N GLY A 125 -0.57 21.46 11.40
CA GLY A 125 0.22 22.65 11.77
C GLY A 125 0.22 23.07 13.24
N GLY A 126 -0.15 22.20 14.19
CA GLY A 126 -0.06 22.47 15.64
C GLY A 126 -1.23 22.03 16.52
N GLY A 127 -2.17 21.22 16.02
CA GLY A 127 -3.28 20.69 16.80
C GLY A 127 -2.91 19.53 17.73
N THR A 128 -3.62 19.39 18.86
CA THR A 128 -3.46 18.25 19.79
C THR A 128 -3.82 16.92 19.12
N VAL A 129 -2.99 15.90 19.34
CA VAL A 129 -3.20 14.52 18.89
C VAL A 129 -3.35 13.62 20.11
N ALA A 130 -4.38 12.76 20.08
CA ALA A 130 -4.58 11.72 21.08
C ALA A 130 -3.96 10.40 20.60
N LEU A 131 -3.21 9.72 21.45
CA LEU A 131 -2.78 8.34 21.22
C LEU A 131 -3.68 7.39 22.01
N PHE A 132 -4.22 6.38 21.34
CA PHE A 132 -5.05 5.37 21.99
C PHE A 132 -4.24 4.09 22.17
N VAL A 133 -4.08 3.65 23.42
CA VAL A 133 -3.38 2.40 23.76
C VAL A 133 -4.33 1.24 23.56
N LEU A 134 -4.09 0.43 22.53
CA LEU A 134 -4.79 -0.84 22.35
C LEU A 134 -4.11 -1.93 23.16
N THR A 135 -4.87 -2.64 23.99
CA THR A 135 -4.43 -3.91 24.57
C THR A 135 -4.70 -5.02 23.55
N PRO A 136 -3.67 -5.66 22.98
CA PRO A 136 -3.87 -6.69 21.98
C PRO A 136 -4.53 -7.92 22.61
N GLN A 137 -5.51 -8.48 21.90
CA GLN A 137 -6.02 -9.82 22.15
C GLN A 137 -4.89 -10.83 21.92
N LEU A 138 -4.73 -11.82 22.79
CA LEU A 138 -3.85 -12.95 22.48
C LEU A 138 -4.60 -13.93 21.58
N GLU A 139 -3.88 -14.55 20.64
CA GLU A 139 -4.35 -15.73 19.89
C GLU A 139 -4.81 -16.86 20.83
N VAL A 140 -5.65 -17.76 20.30
CA VAL A 140 -6.21 -18.88 21.07
C VAL A 140 -6.28 -20.11 20.17
N GLU A 141 -5.19 -20.87 20.17
CA GLU A 141 -5.07 -22.05 19.31
C GLU A 141 -6.11 -23.16 19.62
N PRO A 142 -6.60 -23.88 18.60
CA PRO A 142 -6.27 -23.72 17.17
C PRO A 142 -7.09 -22.63 16.47
N ASN A 143 -6.44 -21.67 15.80
CA ASN A 143 -7.09 -20.69 14.92
C ASN A 143 -6.79 -20.85 13.40
N ASP A 144 -6.31 -22.03 12.99
CA ASP A 144 -5.98 -22.49 11.61
C ASP A 144 -7.04 -22.26 10.50
N ALA A 145 -8.27 -21.85 10.84
CA ALA A 145 -9.38 -21.77 9.89
C ALA A 145 -10.35 -20.63 10.19
N SER A 146 -11.00 -20.11 9.13
CA SER A 146 -12.05 -19.09 9.20
C SER A 146 -13.21 -19.42 10.16
N SER A 147 -13.55 -20.70 10.31
CA SER A 147 -14.57 -21.17 11.27
C SER A 147 -14.11 -21.19 12.73
N ALA A 148 -12.82 -21.06 12.98
CA ALA A 148 -12.19 -21.00 14.32
C ALA A 148 -11.62 -19.60 14.64
N ALA A 149 -11.95 -18.58 13.82
CA ALA A 149 -11.33 -17.26 13.91
C ALA A 149 -11.51 -16.58 15.28
N THR A 150 -10.39 -16.22 15.93
CA THR A 150 -10.38 -15.56 17.24
C THR A 150 -11.02 -14.17 17.15
N PRO A 151 -12.09 -13.86 17.89
CA PRO A 151 -12.75 -12.56 17.82
C PRO A 151 -11.90 -11.47 18.48
N LEU A 152 -11.58 -10.40 17.75
CA LEU A 152 -10.87 -9.27 18.33
C LEU A 152 -11.73 -8.52 19.35
N ALA A 153 -11.10 -8.11 20.45
CA ALA A 153 -11.62 -7.05 21.30
C ALA A 153 -11.51 -5.71 20.56
N VAL A 154 -12.64 -5.07 20.28
CA VAL A 154 -12.71 -3.83 19.50
C VAL A 154 -13.08 -2.65 20.39
N ASN A 155 -12.30 -1.57 20.30
CA ASN A 155 -12.57 -0.29 20.93
C ASN A 155 -13.32 0.61 19.94
N SER A 156 -14.43 1.21 20.38
CA SER A 156 -15.27 2.08 19.57
C SER A 156 -15.12 3.54 20.00
N LEU A 157 -14.77 4.40 19.06
CA LEU A 157 -14.56 5.84 19.23
C LEU A 157 -15.55 6.62 18.35
N PHE A 158 -15.83 7.87 18.72
CA PHE A 158 -16.72 8.77 17.97
C PHE A 158 -18.09 8.14 17.62
N ALA A 159 -18.70 7.44 18.58
CA ALA A 159 -19.96 6.70 18.39
C ALA A 159 -19.92 5.67 17.24
N GLY A 160 -18.79 4.97 17.08
CA GLY A 160 -18.61 3.93 16.06
C GLY A 160 -18.26 4.47 14.68
N GLN A 161 -17.83 5.74 14.55
CA GLN A 161 -17.20 6.21 13.30
C GLN A 161 -15.75 5.73 13.16
N LEU A 162 -15.08 5.39 14.27
CA LEU A 162 -13.76 4.76 14.29
C LEU A 162 -13.80 3.57 15.25
N GLU A 163 -13.47 2.39 14.75
CA GLU A 163 -13.40 1.17 15.53
C GLU A 163 -12.04 0.50 15.34
N MET A 164 -11.46 -0.03 16.42
CA MET A 164 -10.06 -0.43 16.45
C MET A 164 -9.83 -1.67 17.31
N GLY A 165 -9.20 -2.69 16.74
CA GLY A 165 -8.74 -3.89 17.43
C GLY A 165 -7.25 -4.14 17.20
N ALA A 166 -6.64 -4.92 18.09
CA ALA A 166 -5.29 -5.45 17.90
C ALA A 166 -5.22 -6.88 18.43
N ALA A 167 -4.31 -7.69 17.87
CA ALA A 167 -3.93 -8.98 18.41
C ALA A 167 -2.41 -9.17 18.39
N ASN A 168 -1.92 -10.04 19.27
CA ASN A 168 -0.58 -10.62 19.17
C ASN A 168 -0.73 -12.11 18.92
N GLY A 169 0.11 -12.63 18.03
CA GLY A 169 0.18 -14.05 17.75
C GLY A 169 1.56 -14.54 17.35
N THR A 170 1.69 -15.82 17.01
CA THR A 170 2.97 -16.53 16.83
C THR A 170 2.88 -17.63 15.79
N ILE A 171 3.26 -17.33 14.55
CA ILE A 171 3.37 -18.35 13.49
C ILE A 171 4.45 -19.37 13.85
N THR A 172 4.08 -20.55 14.32
CA THR A 172 4.98 -21.68 14.59
C THR A 172 4.23 -23.04 14.65
N PRO A 173 4.40 -23.94 13.65
CA PRO A 173 5.44 -23.99 12.62
C PRO A 173 5.19 -23.02 11.45
N SER A 174 5.99 -23.06 10.39
CA SER A 174 5.80 -22.16 9.22
C SER A 174 4.59 -22.48 8.33
N SER A 175 3.83 -23.55 8.65
CA SER A 175 2.55 -23.89 8.03
C SER A 175 1.33 -23.38 8.80
N ASP A 176 1.56 -22.70 9.91
CA ASP A 176 0.57 -22.17 10.85
C ASP A 176 -0.20 -20.96 10.26
N LEU A 177 -1.47 -20.82 10.64
CA LEU A 177 -2.42 -19.88 10.01
C LEU A 177 -3.35 -19.25 11.06
N ASP A 178 -3.27 -17.94 11.26
CA ASP A 178 -4.07 -17.29 12.30
C ASP A 178 -5.24 -16.53 11.73
N TYR A 179 -6.46 -17.03 11.98
CA TYR A 179 -7.67 -16.30 11.64
C TYR A 179 -8.19 -15.46 12.81
N PHE A 180 -8.49 -14.19 12.54
CA PHE A 180 -9.15 -13.28 13.48
C PHE A 180 -10.46 -12.75 12.88
N SER A 181 -11.52 -12.72 13.70
CA SER A 181 -12.78 -12.06 13.34
C SER A 181 -12.74 -10.59 13.75
N LEU A 182 -13.22 -9.72 12.85
CA LEU A 182 -13.33 -8.28 13.01
C LEU A 182 -14.81 -7.90 13.27
N PRO A 183 -15.29 -7.89 14.53
CA PRO A 183 -16.68 -7.58 14.87
C PRO A 183 -16.95 -6.05 14.86
N PHE A 184 -16.58 -5.38 13.77
CA PHE A 184 -16.89 -3.98 13.53
C PHE A 184 -18.39 -3.77 13.36
N SER A 185 -18.93 -2.68 13.94
CA SER A 185 -20.37 -2.42 13.94
C SER A 185 -20.80 -1.72 12.66
N ALA A 186 -21.81 -2.29 11.99
CA ALA A 186 -22.47 -1.70 10.83
C ALA A 186 -21.50 -1.12 9.77
N VAL A 187 -20.55 -1.97 9.33
CA VAL A 187 -19.69 -1.70 8.16
C VAL A 187 -20.58 -1.53 6.92
N ALA A 188 -20.39 -0.43 6.20
CA ALA A 188 -21.22 -0.03 5.07
C ALA A 188 -20.38 0.34 3.82
N PRO A 189 -20.99 0.37 2.62
CA PRO A 189 -20.32 0.83 1.41
C PRO A 189 -19.70 2.23 1.54
N GLY A 190 -18.46 2.37 1.10
CA GLY A 190 -17.66 3.60 1.22
C GLY A 190 -16.80 3.67 2.50
N ASP A 191 -17.06 2.80 3.49
CA ASP A 191 -16.24 2.69 4.68
C ASP A 191 -14.85 2.12 4.34
N THR A 192 -13.87 2.33 5.21
CA THR A 192 -12.50 1.82 5.02
C THR A 192 -12.14 0.85 6.14
N ILE A 193 -11.74 -0.37 5.78
CA ILE A 193 -11.07 -1.32 6.66
C ILE A 193 -9.55 -1.22 6.40
N VAL A 194 -8.76 -1.15 7.46
CA VAL A 194 -7.30 -1.24 7.41
C VAL A 194 -6.84 -2.39 8.29
N VAL A 195 -5.90 -3.19 7.79
CA VAL A 195 -5.23 -4.26 8.54
C VAL A 195 -3.73 -4.07 8.39
N GLN A 196 -2.98 -4.17 9.48
CA GLN A 196 -1.52 -4.03 9.46
C GLN A 196 -0.89 -5.07 10.38
N VAL A 197 0.05 -5.88 9.86
CA VAL A 197 0.78 -6.87 10.67
C VAL A 197 2.23 -6.42 10.83
N TYR A 198 2.70 -6.46 12.07
CA TYR A 198 4.06 -6.12 12.47
C TYR A 198 4.78 -7.37 12.95
N GLY A 199 5.74 -7.86 12.15
CA GLY A 199 6.70 -8.88 12.58
C GLY A 199 8.08 -8.25 12.69
N THR A 200 8.68 -7.98 11.53
CA THR A 200 10.06 -7.53 11.40
C THR A 200 10.32 -6.17 12.03
N ARG A 201 9.39 -5.20 11.93
CA ARG A 201 9.54 -3.87 12.57
C ARG A 201 9.57 -3.95 14.10
N PHE A 202 9.04 -5.02 14.70
CA PHE A 202 9.10 -5.29 16.15
C PHE A 202 10.22 -6.28 16.55
N GLY A 203 11.10 -6.61 15.60
CA GLY A 203 12.27 -7.46 15.81
C GLY A 203 11.99 -8.96 15.73
N SER A 204 10.87 -9.37 15.14
CA SER A 204 10.58 -10.77 14.84
C SER A 204 11.34 -11.24 13.60
N SER A 205 11.57 -12.55 13.52
CA SER A 205 12.06 -13.25 12.32
C SER A 205 10.98 -13.52 11.27
N LEU A 206 9.71 -13.30 11.61
CA LEU A 206 8.58 -13.57 10.72
C LEU A 206 8.51 -12.55 9.57
N ALA A 207 8.64 -13.01 8.33
CA ALA A 207 8.21 -12.28 7.15
C ALA A 207 6.71 -12.58 6.96
N ALA A 208 5.85 -11.68 7.43
CA ALA A 208 4.42 -11.92 7.52
C ALA A 208 3.70 -11.68 6.19
N ALA A 209 2.66 -12.46 5.94
CA ALA A 209 1.62 -12.20 4.95
C ALA A 209 0.27 -12.03 5.65
N ALA A 210 -0.62 -11.22 5.06
CA ALA A 210 -1.96 -10.98 5.57
C ALA A 210 -2.99 -11.07 4.45
N ALA A 211 -4.17 -11.59 4.77
CA ALA A 211 -5.31 -11.73 3.89
C ALA A 211 -6.59 -11.21 4.58
N LEU A 212 -7.40 -10.42 3.89
CA LEU A 212 -8.70 -9.93 4.35
C LEU A 212 -9.81 -10.71 3.63
N PHE A 213 -10.77 -11.22 4.39
CA PHE A 213 -11.91 -11.97 3.90
C PHE A 213 -13.23 -11.29 4.27
N ASP A 214 -14.24 -11.51 3.42
CA ASP A 214 -15.62 -11.10 3.70
C ASP A 214 -16.29 -12.00 4.76
N PRO A 215 -17.48 -11.63 5.27
CA PRO A 215 -18.29 -12.45 6.18
C PRO A 215 -18.67 -13.87 5.70
N PHE A 216 -18.42 -14.23 4.45
CA PHE A 216 -18.63 -15.58 3.90
C PHE A 216 -17.31 -16.34 3.67
N GLY A 217 -16.17 -15.76 4.03
CA GLY A 217 -14.85 -16.34 3.83
C GLY A 217 -14.29 -16.14 2.41
N VAL A 218 -14.86 -15.24 1.60
CA VAL A 218 -14.32 -14.91 0.27
C VAL A 218 -13.14 -13.96 0.43
N LEU A 219 -12.01 -14.27 -0.21
CA LEU A 219 -10.81 -13.43 -0.18
C LEU A 219 -11.07 -12.09 -0.92
N LEU A 220 -10.86 -10.99 -0.22
CA LEU A 220 -11.04 -9.61 -0.73
C LEU A 220 -9.71 -8.96 -1.11
N ALA A 221 -8.69 -9.12 -0.26
CA ALA A 221 -7.37 -8.54 -0.45
C ALA A 221 -6.30 -9.41 0.23
N GLU A 222 -5.08 -9.40 -0.31
CA GLU A 222 -3.95 -10.16 0.23
C GLU A 222 -2.65 -9.39 -0.04
N VAL A 223 -1.75 -9.36 0.94
CA VAL A 223 -0.40 -8.82 0.81
C VAL A 223 0.57 -9.84 1.38
N ASP A 224 1.44 -10.36 0.50
CA ASP A 224 2.51 -11.30 0.82
C ASP A 224 3.82 -10.70 0.27
N TYR A 225 4.72 -10.30 1.18
CA TYR A 225 5.98 -9.67 0.79
C TYR A 225 7.01 -10.74 0.43
N ALA A 226 7.32 -10.84 -0.86
CA ALA A 226 8.40 -11.69 -1.39
C ALA A 226 9.83 -11.23 -1.00
N THR A 227 9.99 -10.33 -0.02
CA THR A 227 11.27 -9.87 0.54
C THR A 227 11.26 -9.85 2.07
N VAL A 228 12.34 -10.34 2.68
CA VAL A 228 12.54 -10.29 4.14
C VAL A 228 12.55 -8.84 4.62
N GLY A 229 11.73 -8.51 5.64
CA GLY A 229 11.55 -7.14 6.16
C GLY A 229 10.21 -6.48 5.78
N GLY A 230 9.36 -7.18 5.02
CA GLY A 230 8.00 -6.75 4.72
C GLY A 230 7.01 -7.05 5.85
N ASP A 231 6.32 -6.01 6.32
CA ASP A 231 5.26 -6.07 7.34
C ASP A 231 3.95 -5.56 6.69
N PRO A 232 2.98 -6.46 6.36
CA PRO A 232 1.88 -6.22 5.41
C PRO A 232 0.86 -5.19 5.90
N ILE A 233 0.33 -4.42 4.95
CA ILE A 233 -0.71 -3.41 5.15
C ILE A 233 -1.78 -3.63 4.08
N ILE A 234 -3.00 -3.96 4.50
CA ILE A 234 -4.19 -3.98 3.64
C ILE A 234 -4.99 -2.71 3.93
N ARG A 235 -5.40 -1.99 2.88
CA ARG A 235 -6.38 -0.90 2.95
C ARG A 235 -7.51 -1.19 1.97
N PHE A 236 -8.68 -1.53 2.49
CA PHE A 236 -9.83 -1.98 1.72
C PHE A 236 -10.97 -0.96 1.84
N THR A 237 -11.44 -0.42 0.72
CA THR A 237 -12.66 0.39 0.68
C THR A 237 -13.83 -0.54 0.41
N VAL A 238 -14.84 -0.50 1.28
CA VAL A 238 -15.99 -1.42 1.23
C VAL A 238 -16.85 -1.10 0.01
N PRO A 239 -17.02 -2.03 -0.97
CA PRO A 239 -17.83 -1.78 -2.17
C PRO A 239 -19.33 -1.81 -1.87
N SER A 240 -20.13 -1.26 -2.79
CA SER A 240 -21.61 -1.30 -2.71
C SER A 240 -22.22 -2.70 -2.74
N SER A 241 -21.48 -3.69 -3.25
CA SER A 241 -21.84 -5.10 -3.26
C SER A 241 -21.41 -5.87 -2.01
N ALA A 242 -20.75 -5.22 -1.04
CA ALA A 242 -20.21 -5.90 0.13
C ALA A 242 -21.32 -6.49 1.03
N PRO A 243 -21.19 -7.75 1.48
CA PRO A 243 -22.17 -8.35 2.37
C PRO A 243 -22.01 -7.85 3.80
N ALA A 244 -23.14 -7.76 4.52
CA ALA A 244 -23.16 -7.40 5.93
C ALA A 244 -22.69 -8.55 6.82
N GLY A 245 -21.82 -8.25 7.80
CA GLY A 245 -21.34 -9.22 8.79
C GLY A 245 -19.96 -8.84 9.33
N SER A 246 -19.33 -9.75 10.06
CA SER A 246 -17.96 -9.59 10.55
C SER A 246 -16.96 -10.04 9.48
N TYR A 247 -16.05 -9.16 9.11
CA TYR A 247 -14.93 -9.48 8.22
C TYR A 247 -13.91 -10.32 8.99
N GLN A 248 -12.99 -10.98 8.27
CA GLN A 248 -11.93 -11.77 8.90
C GLN A 248 -10.56 -11.43 8.33
N VAL A 249 -9.52 -11.61 9.14
CA VAL A 249 -8.12 -11.55 8.70
C VAL A 249 -7.49 -12.91 8.88
N GLY A 250 -6.77 -13.41 7.87
CA GLY A 250 -5.79 -14.48 8.02
C GLY A 250 -4.37 -13.88 8.07
N VAL A 251 -3.56 -14.28 9.06
CA VAL A 251 -2.14 -13.96 9.16
C VAL A 251 -1.34 -15.26 8.99
N ARG A 252 -0.21 -15.21 8.29
CA ARG A 252 0.68 -16.37 8.10
C ARG A 252 2.13 -15.95 7.81
N GLY A 253 3.03 -16.92 7.76
CA GLY A 253 4.33 -16.74 7.10
C GLY A 253 4.20 -16.53 5.59
N SER A 254 5.06 -15.71 5.00
CA SER A 254 5.13 -15.49 3.55
C SER A 254 5.24 -16.81 2.77
N ALA A 255 4.51 -16.94 1.66
CA ALA A 255 4.60 -18.13 0.81
C ALA A 255 6.00 -18.32 0.18
N VAL A 256 6.83 -17.26 0.16
CA VAL A 256 8.22 -17.28 -0.35
C VAL A 256 9.22 -17.71 0.73
N TYR A 257 8.93 -17.42 2.00
CA TYR A 257 9.80 -17.69 3.12
C TYR A 257 9.06 -18.46 4.21
N SER A 258 9.45 -19.71 4.43
CA SER A 258 8.98 -20.58 5.51
C SER A 258 9.47 -20.10 6.90
N SER A 259 9.21 -18.84 7.21
CA SER A 259 9.59 -18.11 8.41
C SER A 259 8.56 -18.32 9.52
N THR A 260 9.02 -18.16 10.75
CA THR A 260 8.24 -18.30 11.98
C THR A 260 8.58 -17.15 12.92
N GLY A 261 7.71 -16.91 13.90
CA GLY A 261 7.94 -15.95 14.96
C GLY A 261 6.70 -15.17 15.36
N PRO A 262 6.81 -14.35 16.43
CA PRO A 262 5.72 -13.53 16.92
C PRO A 262 5.37 -12.39 15.95
N TYR A 263 4.13 -11.90 16.01
CA TYR A 263 3.68 -10.68 15.37
C TYR A 263 2.66 -9.93 16.22
N THR A 264 2.37 -8.70 15.80
CA THR A 264 1.23 -7.91 16.27
C THR A 264 0.40 -7.48 15.07
N MET A 265 -0.88 -7.84 15.02
CA MET A 265 -1.83 -7.38 14.01
C MET A 265 -2.67 -6.21 14.58
N TRP A 266 -2.84 -5.16 13.79
CA TRP A 266 -3.78 -4.06 14.02
C TRP A 266 -4.90 -4.14 12.99
N ALA A 267 -6.13 -3.86 13.40
CA ALA A 267 -7.28 -3.77 12.50
C ALA A 267 -8.14 -2.55 12.85
N TYR A 268 -8.51 -1.77 11.84
CA TYR A 268 -9.27 -0.53 11.98
C TYR A 268 -10.42 -0.48 10.99
N HIS A 269 -11.53 0.11 11.43
CA HIS A 269 -12.68 0.45 10.60
C HIS A 269 -12.98 1.95 10.77
N CYS A 270 -12.97 2.68 9.65
CA CYS A 270 -13.42 4.07 9.59
C CYS A 270 -14.71 4.15 8.79
N ARG A 271 -15.81 4.52 9.46
CA ARG A 271 -17.08 4.79 8.79
C ARG A 271 -17.00 6.08 7.98
N SER A 272 -17.55 6.05 6.77
CA SER A 272 -17.69 7.18 5.88
C SER A 272 -18.82 8.12 6.33
N GLY A 273 -18.56 9.43 6.29
CA GLY A 273 -19.49 10.44 6.78
C GLY A 273 -19.75 10.37 8.30
N GLY A 274 -20.83 11.00 8.76
CA GLY A 274 -21.20 11.12 10.18
C GLY A 274 -20.83 12.49 10.79
N ALA A 275 -20.80 12.57 12.13
CA ALA A 275 -20.64 13.83 12.85
C ALA A 275 -19.18 14.34 12.91
N ASN A 276 -18.20 13.43 12.81
CA ASN A 276 -16.76 13.74 12.84
C ASN A 276 -16.10 13.43 11.48
N SER A 277 -15.09 14.21 11.10
CA SER A 277 -14.29 13.99 9.88
C SER A 277 -13.22 12.90 10.10
N VAL A 278 -13.64 11.64 10.22
CA VAL A 278 -12.74 10.49 10.39
C VAL A 278 -12.12 10.09 9.04
N ARG A 279 -10.81 9.82 9.03
CA ARG A 279 -10.09 9.25 7.87
C ARG A 279 -9.06 8.21 8.33
N CYS A 280 -9.17 6.98 7.83
CA CYS A 280 -8.13 5.97 7.98
C CYS A 280 -6.96 6.28 7.03
N LEU A 281 -5.90 6.85 7.60
CA LEU A 281 -4.60 7.11 6.96
C LEU A 281 -3.60 6.00 7.34
N ASP A 282 -2.62 5.76 6.47
CA ASP A 282 -1.54 4.78 6.73
C ASP A 282 -0.62 5.29 7.85
N PRO A 283 -0.43 4.55 8.96
CA PRO A 283 0.45 4.97 10.06
C PRO A 283 1.91 5.16 9.66
N SER A 284 2.39 4.52 8.59
CA SER A 284 3.80 4.60 8.19
C SER A 284 4.18 5.90 7.47
N GLY A 285 3.18 6.64 6.95
CA GLY A 285 3.42 7.75 6.02
C GLY A 285 4.05 7.32 4.68
N THR A 286 4.21 6.01 4.47
CA THR A 286 4.35 5.39 3.16
C THR A 286 2.94 5.29 2.59
N PRO A 287 2.70 5.50 1.28
CA PRO A 287 1.44 5.08 0.69
C PRO A 287 1.28 3.58 0.91
N ALA A 288 0.14 3.15 1.47
CA ALA A 288 -0.21 1.74 1.55
C ALA A 288 0.07 1.04 0.21
N LEU A 289 0.65 -0.18 0.26
CA LEU A 289 0.70 -1.02 -0.93
C LEU A 289 -0.73 -1.14 -1.48
N GLY A 290 -0.91 -0.69 -2.72
CA GLY A 290 -2.23 -0.46 -3.31
C GLY A 290 -2.34 0.84 -4.10
N GLY A 291 -1.36 1.74 -4.00
CA GLY A 291 -1.16 2.81 -4.97
C GLY A 291 -0.78 2.27 -6.36
N VAL A 292 -1.36 2.81 -7.43
CA VAL A 292 -0.89 2.61 -8.81
C VAL A 292 -0.67 3.95 -9.49
N ASP A 293 0.53 4.19 -10.02
CA ASP A 293 0.80 5.33 -10.89
C ASP A 293 0.73 4.87 -12.35
N ILE A 294 -0.09 5.56 -13.14
CA ILE A 294 -0.39 5.24 -14.54
C ILE A 294 -0.14 6.48 -15.39
N VAL A 295 0.60 6.35 -16.47
CA VAL A 295 0.80 7.42 -17.46
C VAL A 295 0.29 6.99 -18.83
N PHE A 296 -0.50 7.84 -19.47
CA PHE A 296 -0.84 7.71 -20.88
C PHE A 296 0.24 8.40 -21.72
N ILE A 297 0.82 7.67 -22.65
CA ILE A 297 1.71 8.20 -23.69
C ILE A 297 0.84 8.28 -24.94
N GLN A 298 0.43 9.48 -25.31
CA GLN A 298 -0.69 9.68 -26.22
C GLN A 298 -0.26 10.36 -27.52
N ASP A 299 -0.36 9.64 -28.63
CA ASP A 299 -0.26 10.22 -29.96
C ASP A 299 -1.39 11.25 -30.17
N MET A 300 -1.00 12.49 -30.47
CA MET A 300 -1.86 13.65 -30.71
C MET A 300 -1.83 14.09 -32.18
N SER A 301 -1.20 13.32 -33.08
CA SER A 301 -1.12 13.62 -34.52
C SER A 301 -2.48 13.89 -35.17
N LEU A 302 -2.49 14.55 -36.33
CA LEU A 302 -3.73 14.79 -37.08
C LEU A 302 -4.40 13.50 -37.61
N SER A 303 -3.66 12.41 -37.83
CA SER A 303 -4.22 11.09 -38.21
C SER A 303 -5.10 10.50 -37.11
N MET A 304 -4.67 10.68 -35.85
CA MET A 304 -5.46 10.36 -34.66
C MET A 304 -6.77 11.17 -34.55
N GLY A 305 -7.04 12.17 -35.40
CA GLY A 305 -8.24 13.03 -35.35
C GLY A 305 -9.59 12.31 -35.35
N SER A 306 -9.69 11.13 -35.98
CA SER A 306 -10.89 10.28 -35.88
C SER A 306 -10.92 9.44 -34.60
N ALA A 307 -9.77 8.98 -34.12
CA ALA A 307 -9.61 8.14 -32.94
C ALA A 307 -9.70 8.91 -31.61
N ILE A 308 -9.23 10.16 -31.57
CA ILE A 308 -8.95 10.89 -30.32
C ILE A 308 -10.19 11.07 -29.43
N ASN A 309 -11.39 11.17 -30.01
CA ASN A 309 -12.63 11.25 -29.23
C ASN A 309 -13.06 9.90 -28.64
N GLY A 310 -12.82 8.79 -29.35
CA GLY A 310 -12.99 7.44 -28.81
C GLY A 310 -12.00 7.18 -27.67
N VAL A 311 -10.72 7.47 -27.91
CA VAL A 311 -9.66 7.35 -26.90
C VAL A 311 -9.98 8.20 -25.68
N LYS A 312 -10.32 9.48 -25.82
CA LYS A 312 -10.81 10.34 -24.71
C LYS A 312 -11.90 9.65 -23.90
N ASN A 313 -13.02 9.30 -24.54
CA ASN A 313 -14.17 8.69 -23.86
C ASN A 313 -13.75 7.44 -23.09
N SER A 314 -12.85 6.64 -23.66
CA SER A 314 -12.39 5.43 -23.02
C SER A 314 -11.37 5.65 -21.90
N VAL A 315 -10.53 6.68 -21.99
CA VAL A 315 -9.60 7.09 -20.92
C VAL A 315 -10.39 7.64 -19.73
N LEU A 316 -11.49 8.37 -19.97
CA LEU A 316 -12.45 8.77 -18.95
C LEU A 316 -13.12 7.55 -18.28
N ALA A 317 -13.63 6.61 -19.09
CA ALA A 317 -14.25 5.37 -18.58
C ALA A 317 -13.28 4.49 -17.79
N PHE A 318 -12.02 4.41 -18.21
CA PHE A 318 -10.94 3.74 -17.48
C PHE A 318 -10.68 4.39 -16.12
N ALA A 319 -10.62 5.72 -16.06
CA ALA A 319 -10.44 6.47 -14.81
C ALA A 319 -11.60 6.24 -13.82
N GLU A 320 -12.85 6.14 -14.31
CA GLU A 320 -14.01 5.75 -13.48
C GLU A 320 -13.97 4.28 -13.03
N ASP A 321 -13.56 3.33 -13.87
CA ASP A 321 -13.45 1.91 -13.49
C ASP A 321 -12.40 1.71 -12.37
N LEU A 322 -11.27 2.42 -12.42
CA LEU A 322 -10.28 2.43 -11.34
C LEU A 322 -10.86 2.97 -10.02
N LYS A 323 -11.65 4.06 -10.07
CA LYS A 323 -12.37 4.62 -8.92
C LYS A 323 -13.39 3.62 -8.36
N ALA A 324 -14.20 3.00 -9.23
CA ALA A 324 -15.23 2.04 -8.85
C ALA A 324 -14.64 0.78 -8.17
N ARG A 325 -13.43 0.38 -8.56
CA ARG A 325 -12.64 -0.69 -7.90
C ARG A 325 -11.97 -0.26 -6.59
N GLY A 326 -12.06 1.01 -6.19
CA GLY A 326 -11.44 1.55 -4.98
C GLY A 326 -9.91 1.63 -5.03
N LEU A 327 -9.30 1.57 -6.22
CA LEU A 327 -7.85 1.61 -6.39
C LEU A 327 -7.29 3.01 -6.09
N ASN A 328 -6.15 3.07 -5.41
CA ASN A 328 -5.45 4.33 -5.10
C ASN A 328 -4.64 4.80 -6.32
N ALA A 329 -5.33 5.00 -7.44
CA ALA A 329 -4.74 5.41 -8.72
C ALA A 329 -4.32 6.88 -8.71
N ARG A 330 -3.16 7.17 -9.30
CA ARG A 330 -2.85 8.49 -9.85
C ARG A 330 -2.59 8.34 -11.33
N ILE A 331 -3.11 9.28 -12.11
CA ILE A 331 -3.09 9.21 -13.56
C ILE A 331 -2.48 10.50 -14.10
N GLY A 332 -1.55 10.36 -15.04
CA GLY A 332 -0.91 11.45 -15.78
C GLY A 332 -0.92 11.17 -17.27
N ALA A 333 -0.45 12.13 -18.06
CA ALA A 333 -0.26 11.95 -19.50
C ALA A 333 0.91 12.76 -20.06
N VAL A 334 1.49 12.26 -21.13
CA VAL A 334 2.37 13.00 -22.05
C VAL A 334 1.81 12.78 -23.45
N GLY A 335 1.28 13.84 -24.06
CA GLY A 335 0.94 13.80 -25.48
C GLY A 335 2.16 14.02 -26.36
N TYR A 336 2.18 13.49 -27.58
CA TYR A 336 3.26 13.67 -28.56
C TYR A 336 2.73 13.78 -30.00
N SER A 337 3.50 14.42 -30.89
CA SER A 337 3.36 14.23 -32.35
C SER A 337 4.60 14.71 -33.11
N GLY A 338 4.81 14.16 -34.31
CA GLY A 338 5.84 14.51 -35.26
C GLY A 338 7.26 14.23 -34.77
N PRO A 339 8.27 14.90 -35.33
CA PRO A 339 9.66 14.75 -34.98
C PRO A 339 10.10 15.79 -33.94
N GLY A 340 11.29 15.63 -33.35
CA GLY A 340 11.90 16.59 -32.44
C GLY A 340 11.96 16.17 -30.97
N THR A 341 13.00 16.65 -30.29
CA THR A 341 13.35 16.28 -28.91
C THR A 341 12.54 17.04 -27.85
N ILE A 342 12.70 16.64 -26.57
CA ILE A 342 12.10 17.31 -25.41
C ILE A 342 12.20 18.85 -25.52
N PRO A 343 11.06 19.57 -25.56
CA PRO A 343 11.08 21.02 -25.66
C PRO A 343 11.75 21.64 -24.43
N SER A 344 12.94 22.21 -24.63
CA SER A 344 13.57 23.13 -23.66
C SER A 344 12.84 24.48 -23.55
N SER A 345 11.68 24.58 -24.22
CA SER A 345 10.73 25.69 -24.31
C SER A 345 11.18 26.89 -25.15
N PRO A 346 10.38 27.34 -26.15
CA PRO A 346 9.28 26.65 -26.84
C PRO A 346 9.80 25.72 -27.95
N ALA A 347 8.97 24.80 -28.45
CA ALA A 347 9.26 24.07 -29.69
C ALA A 347 9.42 25.05 -30.86
N GLY A 348 10.37 24.77 -31.76
CA GLY A 348 10.73 25.66 -32.88
C GLY A 348 9.80 25.52 -34.08
N SER A 349 9.15 24.37 -34.20
CA SER A 349 8.25 24.00 -35.30
C SER A 349 6.85 23.63 -34.80
N PRO A 350 5.77 23.94 -35.53
CA PRO A 350 4.43 23.40 -35.27
C PRO A 350 4.30 21.88 -35.52
N LEU A 351 5.33 21.26 -36.08
CA LEU A 351 5.43 19.80 -36.30
C LEU A 351 6.02 19.09 -35.07
N GLU A 352 6.79 19.82 -34.24
CA GLU A 352 7.45 19.31 -33.03
C GLU A 352 6.51 19.44 -31.84
N PHE A 353 6.04 18.33 -31.28
CA PHE A 353 5.11 18.38 -30.15
C PHE A 353 5.39 17.33 -29.08
N LEU A 354 5.71 17.81 -27.87
CA LEU A 354 5.45 17.09 -26.63
C LEU A 354 4.49 17.95 -25.80
N GLY A 355 3.25 17.50 -25.72
CA GLY A 355 2.15 18.21 -25.07
C GLY A 355 0.79 17.55 -25.33
N PRO A 356 -0.24 17.83 -24.51
CA PRO A 356 -0.13 18.40 -23.17
C PRO A 356 0.60 17.46 -22.21
N PHE A 357 1.44 18.01 -21.33
CA PHE A 357 1.96 17.30 -20.16
C PHE A 357 1.00 17.48 -18.98
N GLN A 358 0.63 16.36 -18.36
CA GLN A 358 -0.19 16.32 -17.15
C GLN A 358 0.48 15.41 -16.12
N ASP A 359 1.04 16.01 -15.07
CA ASP A 359 1.63 15.26 -13.95
C ASP A 359 0.57 14.40 -13.20
N LEU A 360 1.05 13.35 -12.53
CA LEU A 360 0.28 12.32 -11.83
C LEU A 360 -0.69 12.90 -10.78
N THR A 361 -1.97 12.93 -11.12
CA THR A 361 -3.03 13.52 -10.30
C THR A 361 -4.18 12.53 -10.02
N THR A 362 -5.20 12.94 -9.27
CA THR A 362 -6.38 12.09 -9.00
C THR A 362 -7.14 11.80 -10.29
N PRO A 363 -7.87 10.67 -10.39
CA PRO A 363 -8.64 10.35 -11.59
C PRO A 363 -9.62 11.46 -12.01
N ASP A 364 -10.28 12.13 -11.05
CA ASP A 364 -11.20 13.25 -11.33
C ASP A 364 -10.50 14.46 -11.98
N ALA A 365 -9.33 14.84 -11.45
CA ALA A 365 -8.55 15.96 -11.98
C ALA A 365 -7.94 15.63 -13.35
N PHE A 366 -7.53 14.36 -13.55
CA PHE A 366 -7.05 13.86 -14.82
C PHE A 366 -8.14 13.89 -15.90
N GLN A 367 -9.37 13.44 -15.58
CA GLN A 367 -10.50 13.50 -16.51
C GLN A 367 -10.83 14.92 -16.99
N ALA A 368 -10.78 15.90 -16.08
CA ALA A 368 -10.97 17.31 -16.42
C ALA A 368 -9.86 17.83 -17.37
N SER A 369 -8.61 17.40 -17.14
CA SER A 369 -7.46 17.73 -17.99
C SER A 369 -7.61 17.12 -19.40
N VAL A 370 -7.87 15.82 -19.50
CA VAL A 370 -8.11 15.11 -20.78
C VAL A 370 -9.22 15.76 -21.60
N THR A 371 -10.34 16.12 -20.96
CA THR A 371 -11.49 16.73 -21.62
C THR A 371 -11.15 18.10 -22.24
N SER A 372 -10.28 18.87 -21.57
CA SER A 372 -9.97 20.26 -21.93
C SER A 372 -8.71 20.45 -22.77
N THR A 373 -7.74 19.52 -22.71
CA THR A 373 -6.40 19.70 -23.31
C THR A 373 -6.07 18.77 -24.46
N TRP A 374 -6.66 17.57 -24.53
CA TRP A 374 -6.36 16.62 -25.61
C TRP A 374 -7.06 17.06 -26.90
N VAL A 375 -6.31 17.31 -27.97
CA VAL A 375 -6.83 17.64 -29.30
C VAL A 375 -5.85 17.04 -30.31
N ALA A 376 -6.36 16.46 -31.40
CA ALA A 376 -5.51 16.04 -32.50
C ALA A 376 -4.94 17.28 -33.22
N THR A 377 -3.64 17.51 -33.09
CA THR A 377 -2.87 18.66 -33.57
C THR A 377 -1.41 18.26 -33.77
N GLY A 378 -0.78 18.73 -34.85
CA GLY A 378 0.62 18.40 -35.14
C GLY A 378 0.77 17.15 -36.01
N GLY A 379 1.94 16.52 -35.94
CA GLY A 379 2.43 15.55 -36.92
C GLY A 379 2.83 16.23 -38.25
N GLY A 380 3.34 15.45 -39.20
CA GLY A 380 3.70 15.95 -40.53
C GLY A 380 4.41 14.91 -41.39
N ASP A 381 5.30 14.16 -40.74
CA ASP A 381 5.93 12.92 -41.18
C ASP A 381 5.33 11.71 -40.47
N ILE A 382 5.83 10.53 -40.81
CA ILE A 382 5.65 9.27 -40.09
C ILE A 382 7.03 8.59 -40.14
N PRO A 383 7.60 7.98 -39.07
CA PRO A 383 7.06 7.67 -37.72
C PRO A 383 6.68 8.85 -36.81
N GLU A 384 6.31 8.57 -35.56
CA GLU A 384 5.92 9.55 -34.53
C GLU A 384 6.84 9.45 -33.28
N ASN A 385 6.94 10.48 -32.44
CA ASN A 385 7.91 10.52 -31.31
C ASN A 385 7.46 9.90 -29.96
N GLY A 386 6.91 8.69 -29.99
CA GLY A 386 6.48 8.00 -28.75
C GLY A 386 7.61 7.66 -27.77
N LEU A 387 8.84 7.42 -28.24
CA LEU A 387 9.97 7.07 -27.34
C LEU A 387 10.39 8.24 -26.45
N GLU A 388 10.52 9.43 -27.02
CA GLU A 388 10.83 10.68 -26.31
C GLU A 388 9.79 10.96 -25.21
N ALA A 389 8.50 10.72 -25.51
CA ALA A 389 7.41 10.88 -24.55
C ALA A 389 7.49 9.89 -23.38
N ILE A 390 7.94 8.65 -23.63
CA ILE A 390 8.17 7.64 -22.57
C ILE A 390 9.33 8.06 -21.67
N GLU A 391 10.44 8.54 -22.23
CA GLU A 391 11.60 9.00 -21.45
C GLU A 391 11.25 10.25 -20.62
N TYR A 392 10.59 11.23 -21.24
CA TYR A 392 10.10 12.43 -20.56
C TYR A 392 9.15 12.10 -19.40
N ALA A 393 8.19 11.19 -19.61
CA ALA A 393 7.30 10.71 -18.56
C ALA A 393 8.06 10.04 -17.42
N HIS A 394 9.06 9.21 -17.73
CA HIS A 394 9.86 8.54 -16.71
C HIS A 394 10.64 9.54 -15.84
N THR A 395 11.21 10.57 -16.47
CA THR A 395 12.11 11.54 -15.83
C THR A 395 11.39 12.69 -15.11
N HIS A 396 10.23 13.14 -15.59
CA HIS A 396 9.57 14.38 -15.12
C HIS A 396 8.28 14.17 -14.31
N MET A 397 7.65 13.00 -14.33
CA MET A 397 6.45 12.73 -13.53
C MET A 397 6.77 12.62 -12.02
N SER A 398 5.89 13.13 -11.17
CA SER A 398 5.99 13.08 -9.70
C SER A 398 5.64 11.69 -9.16
N TRP A 399 6.38 10.65 -9.57
CA TRP A 399 6.20 9.25 -9.17
C TRP A 399 6.18 9.06 -7.65
N ARG A 400 5.32 8.15 -7.16
CA ARG A 400 5.21 7.86 -5.72
C ARG A 400 6.45 7.11 -5.25
N ALA A 401 6.90 7.42 -4.04
CA ALA A 401 7.78 6.51 -3.32
C ALA A 401 6.99 5.25 -2.92
N GLY A 402 7.56 4.06 -3.10
CA GLY A 402 6.98 2.80 -2.65
C GLY A 402 5.92 2.14 -3.55
N VAL A 403 5.63 2.67 -4.76
CA VAL A 403 4.88 1.90 -5.76
C VAL A 403 5.75 0.78 -6.34
N GLY A 404 5.24 -0.45 -6.35
CA GLY A 404 6.00 -1.64 -6.77
C GLY A 404 6.33 -1.69 -8.27
N ARG A 405 5.38 -1.28 -9.13
CA ARG A 405 5.58 -1.08 -10.57
C ARG A 405 4.78 0.14 -11.04
N ARG A 406 5.34 0.87 -12.01
CA ARG A 406 4.70 1.96 -12.76
C ARG A 406 4.04 1.40 -14.02
N PHE A 407 2.94 1.98 -14.46
CA PHE A 407 2.24 1.54 -15.68
C PHE A 407 2.23 2.64 -16.73
N TYR A 408 2.60 2.28 -17.95
CA TYR A 408 2.54 3.12 -19.13
C TYR A 408 1.48 2.54 -20.07
N ILE A 409 0.72 3.40 -20.73
CA ILE A 409 -0.24 3.03 -21.78
C ILE A 409 0.08 3.90 -22.98
N ASP A 410 0.78 3.33 -23.95
CA ASP A 410 1.12 3.98 -25.21
C ASP A 410 0.00 3.76 -26.24
N ILE A 411 -0.46 4.83 -26.89
CA ILE A 411 -1.59 4.82 -27.81
C ILE A 411 -1.22 5.64 -29.06
N THR A 412 -1.05 4.96 -30.20
CA THR A 412 -0.68 5.54 -31.51
C THR A 412 -1.38 4.84 -32.66
N ASP A 413 -1.53 5.50 -33.81
CA ASP A 413 -1.94 4.87 -35.07
C ASP A 413 -0.79 4.48 -36.00
N THR A 414 0.47 4.57 -35.55
CA THR A 414 1.65 4.24 -36.35
C THR A 414 2.82 3.66 -35.53
N GLY A 415 4.06 3.78 -36.02
CA GLY A 415 5.30 3.36 -35.37
C GLY A 415 6.08 4.52 -34.77
N HIS A 416 7.10 4.21 -33.98
CA HIS A 416 7.92 5.24 -33.32
C HIS A 416 9.22 5.55 -34.06
N HIS A 417 9.65 6.81 -34.02
CA HIS A 417 11.00 7.17 -34.44
C HIS A 417 12.07 6.49 -33.56
N VAL A 418 13.26 6.31 -34.12
CA VAL A 418 14.45 5.79 -33.42
C VAL A 418 15.72 6.56 -33.76
N ALA A 419 16.69 6.49 -32.84
CA ALA A 419 18.01 7.10 -32.97
C ALA A 419 18.66 6.84 -34.34
N GLY A 420 19.02 7.94 -35.01
CA GLY A 420 19.66 7.92 -36.32
C GLY A 420 18.71 7.94 -37.52
N GLN A 421 17.38 7.97 -37.34
CA GLN A 421 16.47 8.44 -38.37
C GLN A 421 16.55 9.97 -38.51
N ASP A 422 16.58 10.46 -39.75
CA ASP A 422 16.58 11.88 -40.11
C ASP A 422 15.14 12.34 -40.39
N CYS A 423 14.71 13.43 -39.75
CA CYS A 423 13.35 13.98 -39.93
C CYS A 423 13.38 15.01 -41.06
N ASP A 424 13.23 14.52 -42.28
CA ASP A 424 13.14 15.36 -43.48
C ASP A 424 14.25 16.43 -43.61
N GLY A 425 15.46 16.11 -43.13
CA GLY A 425 16.64 16.98 -43.18
C GLY A 425 16.79 17.99 -42.03
N VAL A 426 15.98 17.88 -40.96
CA VAL A 426 16.09 18.72 -39.75
C VAL A 426 17.14 18.17 -38.77
N GLY A 427 17.47 16.87 -38.84
CA GLY A 427 18.36 16.18 -37.91
C GLY A 427 17.73 14.92 -37.31
N PRO A 428 18.33 14.33 -36.25
CA PRO A 428 17.78 13.13 -35.61
C PRO A 428 16.49 13.41 -34.84
N CYS A 429 15.47 12.55 -35.00
CA CYS A 429 14.12 12.80 -34.44
C CYS A 429 14.02 12.54 -32.94
N THR A 430 14.83 11.60 -32.48
CA THR A 430 15.08 11.26 -31.07
C THR A 430 16.50 10.68 -31.00
N ASP A 431 17.14 10.71 -29.84
CA ASP A 431 18.32 9.89 -29.56
C ASP A 431 17.96 8.55 -28.88
N GLU A 432 16.66 8.28 -28.69
CA GLU A 432 16.15 7.07 -28.07
C GLU A 432 16.11 5.85 -29.00
N THR A 433 16.23 4.68 -28.38
CA THR A 433 16.17 3.37 -29.04
C THR A 433 15.27 2.44 -28.23
N LEU A 434 14.84 1.34 -28.85
CA LEU A 434 14.22 0.25 -28.09
C LEU A 434 15.10 -0.20 -26.91
N ALA A 435 16.43 -0.22 -27.06
CA ALA A 435 17.35 -0.69 -26.02
C ALA A 435 17.46 0.27 -24.83
N SER A 436 17.50 1.59 -25.06
CA SER A 436 17.57 2.60 -24.00
C SER A 436 16.24 2.71 -23.25
N ILE A 437 15.10 2.79 -23.96
CA ILE A 437 13.78 2.82 -23.32
C ILE A 437 13.49 1.53 -22.54
N THR A 438 13.83 0.34 -23.08
CA THR A 438 13.62 -0.91 -22.32
C THR A 438 14.56 -1.05 -21.13
N ALA A 439 15.78 -0.51 -21.19
CA ALA A 439 16.66 -0.40 -20.03
C ALA A 439 16.15 0.60 -18.98
N LEU A 440 15.57 1.72 -19.40
CA LEU A 440 14.96 2.74 -18.53
C LEU A 440 13.74 2.20 -17.77
N LEU A 441 12.89 1.43 -18.46
CA LEU A 441 11.70 0.80 -17.87
C LEU A 441 12.01 -0.49 -17.09
N ALA A 442 13.19 -1.08 -17.28
CA ALA A 442 13.58 -2.35 -16.67
C ALA A 442 13.40 -2.34 -15.14
N SER A 443 12.90 -3.44 -14.59
CA SER A 443 12.60 -3.67 -13.16
C SER A 443 11.56 -2.74 -12.50
N SER A 444 11.21 -1.60 -13.09
CA SER A 444 10.41 -0.55 -12.45
C SER A 444 9.05 -0.29 -13.10
N ALA A 445 8.84 -0.69 -14.37
CA ALA A 445 7.64 -0.38 -15.13
C ALA A 445 7.15 -1.52 -16.03
N ILE A 446 5.87 -1.43 -16.44
CA ILE A 446 5.24 -2.19 -17.52
C ILE A 446 4.66 -1.18 -18.51
N ILE A 447 4.83 -1.40 -19.81
CA ILE A 447 4.17 -0.61 -20.86
C ILE A 447 3.18 -1.47 -21.64
N HIS A 448 1.91 -1.11 -21.59
CA HIS A 448 0.87 -1.64 -22.46
C HIS A 448 0.78 -0.74 -23.70
N VAL A 449 0.43 -1.32 -24.85
CA VAL A 449 0.47 -0.61 -26.14
C VAL A 449 -0.84 -0.86 -26.88
N VAL A 450 -1.44 0.23 -27.38
CA VAL A 450 -2.64 0.25 -28.21
C VAL A 450 -2.23 0.81 -29.57
N ALA A 451 -2.15 -0.05 -30.58
CA ALA A 451 -1.66 0.31 -31.91
C ALA A 451 -2.40 -0.51 -33.00
N PRO A 452 -2.32 -0.14 -34.30
CA PRO A 452 -3.04 -0.87 -35.34
C PRO A 452 -2.59 -2.33 -35.41
N ALA A 453 -3.51 -3.30 -35.57
CA ALA A 453 -3.13 -4.70 -35.72
C ALA A 453 -2.17 -4.98 -36.91
N ASN A 454 -2.23 -4.18 -37.98
CA ASN A 454 -1.38 -4.32 -39.16
C ASN A 454 0.09 -3.93 -38.86
N PRO A 455 1.06 -4.85 -38.89
CA PRO A 455 2.47 -4.52 -38.65
C PRO A 455 3.03 -3.49 -39.63
N ALA A 456 2.58 -3.50 -40.89
CA ALA A 456 3.06 -2.55 -41.89
C ALA A 456 2.67 -1.09 -41.59
N ALA A 457 1.65 -0.84 -40.78
CA ALA A 457 1.31 0.50 -40.29
C ALA A 457 2.19 0.92 -39.10
N ARG A 458 2.66 -0.05 -38.30
CA ARG A 458 3.53 0.16 -37.12
C ARG A 458 5.02 0.19 -37.44
N THR A 459 5.41 -0.09 -38.67
CA THR A 459 6.82 -0.06 -39.13
C THR A 459 6.98 0.68 -40.46
N VAL A 460 6.03 1.57 -40.80
CA VAL A 460 6.13 2.41 -41.99
C VAL A 460 7.34 3.34 -41.86
N ASP A 461 8.00 3.61 -42.98
CA ASP A 461 9.19 4.46 -43.11
C ASP A 461 10.33 4.15 -42.11
N GLY A 462 10.42 2.88 -41.70
CA GLY A 462 11.48 2.35 -40.84
C GLY A 462 11.23 2.51 -39.35
N GLY A 463 10.05 2.97 -38.94
CA GLY A 463 9.68 3.12 -37.54
C GLY A 463 9.76 1.83 -36.73
N LEU A 464 10.03 1.98 -35.44
CA LEU A 464 9.98 0.91 -34.45
C LEU A 464 8.53 0.49 -34.22
N ASP A 465 8.27 -0.82 -34.32
CA ASP A 465 6.99 -1.40 -33.91
C ASP A 465 6.76 -1.17 -32.40
N PRO A 466 5.76 -0.37 -31.99
CA PRO A 466 5.49 -0.08 -30.58
C PRO A 466 5.22 -1.35 -29.76
N TYR A 467 4.70 -2.42 -30.39
CA TYR A 467 4.47 -3.70 -29.72
C TYR A 467 5.75 -4.35 -29.16
N LEU A 468 6.95 -3.96 -29.61
CA LEU A 468 8.21 -4.44 -29.05
C LEU A 468 8.46 -3.91 -27.63
N LEU A 469 7.93 -2.72 -27.29
CA LEU A 469 7.97 -2.16 -25.93
C LEU A 469 7.13 -3.01 -24.96
N ALA A 470 5.95 -3.45 -25.41
CA ALA A 470 5.09 -4.34 -24.64
C ALA A 470 5.75 -5.71 -24.41
N ASP A 471 6.35 -6.30 -25.45
CA ASP A 471 7.07 -7.58 -25.30
C ASP A 471 8.22 -7.48 -24.29
N ALA A 472 9.05 -6.43 -24.40
CA ALA A 472 10.24 -6.26 -23.57
C ALA A 472 9.94 -6.00 -22.08
N THR A 473 8.74 -5.53 -21.74
CA THR A 473 8.32 -5.24 -20.36
C THR A 473 7.28 -6.22 -19.80
N GLY A 474 6.84 -7.21 -20.59
CA GLY A 474 5.78 -8.14 -20.21
C GLY A 474 4.37 -7.54 -20.24
N GLY A 475 4.20 -6.42 -20.93
CA GLY A 475 2.93 -5.72 -21.12
C GLY A 475 1.95 -6.45 -22.05
N LYS A 476 0.92 -5.72 -22.49
CA LYS A 476 -0.13 -6.24 -23.39
C LYS A 476 -0.31 -5.34 -24.61
N LYS A 477 -0.75 -5.96 -25.69
CA LYS A 477 -0.94 -5.40 -27.03
C LYS A 477 -2.43 -5.37 -27.32
N PHE A 478 -2.95 -4.23 -27.74
CA PHE A 478 -4.37 -4.03 -28.05
C PHE A 478 -4.50 -3.36 -29.42
N ASP A 479 -5.46 -3.82 -30.23
CA ASP A 479 -5.72 -3.23 -31.53
C ASP A 479 -6.45 -1.89 -31.38
N LEU A 480 -5.91 -0.83 -32.00
CA LEU A 480 -6.56 0.48 -32.11
C LEU A 480 -7.83 0.41 -33.00
N GLY A 481 -7.90 -0.58 -33.90
CA GLY A 481 -9.00 -0.72 -34.84
C GLY A 481 -9.14 0.47 -35.80
N SER A 482 -10.35 0.72 -36.29
CA SER A 482 -10.63 1.79 -37.26
C SER A 482 -11.01 3.14 -36.62
N GLY A 483 -10.33 3.54 -35.53
CA GLY A 483 -10.54 4.86 -34.91
C GLY A 483 -11.77 5.02 -34.01
N ASN A 484 -12.35 3.93 -33.50
CA ASN A 484 -13.31 3.99 -32.38
C ASN A 484 -12.83 3.05 -31.27
N VAL A 485 -11.80 3.51 -30.55
CA VAL A 485 -11.17 2.76 -29.47
C VAL A 485 -12.05 2.77 -28.23
N ASP A 486 -12.53 1.60 -27.82
CA ASP A 486 -13.08 1.36 -26.49
C ASP A 486 -12.08 0.49 -25.71
N LEU A 487 -11.18 1.13 -24.96
CA LEU A 487 -10.21 0.47 -24.08
C LEU A 487 -10.88 -0.38 -22.98
N ALA A 488 -12.11 -0.04 -22.58
CA ALA A 488 -12.87 -0.86 -21.64
C ALA A 488 -13.37 -2.14 -22.32
N GLY A 489 -13.89 -2.03 -23.55
CA GLY A 489 -14.24 -3.15 -24.43
C GLY A 489 -13.05 -4.02 -24.87
N LEU A 490 -11.87 -3.42 -25.07
CA LEU A 490 -10.60 -4.11 -25.31
C LEU A 490 -10.03 -4.80 -24.06
N GLY A 491 -10.61 -4.56 -22.89
CA GLY A 491 -10.20 -5.20 -21.64
C GLY A 491 -8.91 -4.65 -21.02
N ILE A 492 -8.50 -3.40 -21.34
CA ILE A 492 -7.30 -2.82 -20.74
C ILE A 492 -7.50 -2.58 -19.23
N SER A 493 -8.67 -2.10 -18.81
CA SER A 493 -8.96 -1.81 -17.40
C SER A 493 -8.95 -3.09 -16.54
N PRO A 494 -9.62 -4.19 -16.94
CA PRO A 494 -9.46 -5.50 -16.30
C PRO A 494 -8.01 -6.02 -16.32
N THR A 495 -7.27 -5.82 -17.41
CA THR A 495 -5.85 -6.24 -17.53
C THR A 495 -4.98 -5.49 -16.53
N ILE A 496 -5.04 -4.15 -16.52
CA ILE A 496 -4.26 -3.30 -15.62
C ILE A 496 -4.70 -3.52 -14.17
N ALA A 497 -5.99 -3.67 -13.89
CA ALA A 497 -6.44 -4.04 -12.54
C ALA A 497 -5.85 -5.39 -12.09
N LEU A 498 -5.79 -6.39 -12.98
CA LEU A 498 -5.19 -7.70 -12.69
C LEU A 498 -3.66 -7.63 -12.55
N ASP A 499 -2.97 -6.86 -13.38
CA ASP A 499 -1.51 -6.71 -13.34
C ASP A 499 -1.05 -5.78 -12.19
N VAL A 500 -1.88 -4.83 -11.76
CA VAL A 500 -1.76 -4.13 -10.47
C VAL A 500 -1.91 -5.13 -9.33
N LEU A 501 -2.97 -5.95 -9.30
CA LEU A 501 -3.16 -6.98 -8.27
C LEU A 501 -2.00 -8.00 -8.25
N ARG A 502 -1.41 -8.35 -9.40
CA ARG A 502 -0.21 -9.20 -9.49
C ARG A 502 1.06 -8.50 -9.03
N SER A 503 1.23 -7.22 -9.37
CA SER A 503 2.36 -6.40 -8.91
C SER A 503 2.32 -6.18 -7.39
N LEU A 504 1.12 -6.14 -6.79
CA LEU A 504 0.93 -6.09 -5.33
C LEU A 504 1.19 -7.45 -4.65
N ARG A 505 1.14 -8.56 -5.40
CA ARG A 505 1.44 -9.92 -4.93
C ARG A 505 2.92 -10.32 -5.11
N GLY A 506 3.80 -9.39 -5.48
CA GLY A 506 5.24 -9.68 -5.66
C GLY A 506 5.58 -10.69 -6.76
N GLY A 507 4.65 -10.99 -7.67
CA GLY A 507 4.81 -12.05 -8.67
C GLY A 507 5.88 -11.72 -9.72
N VAL A 508 6.95 -12.51 -9.75
CA VAL A 508 7.90 -12.52 -10.86
C VAL A 508 7.17 -13.04 -12.10
N ILE A 509 6.93 -12.15 -13.06
CA ILE A 509 6.51 -12.54 -14.41
C ILE A 509 7.78 -12.94 -15.16
N THR A 510 8.04 -14.25 -15.27
CA THR A 510 8.92 -14.79 -16.31
C THR A 510 8.22 -14.68 -17.67
N PRO A 511 8.96 -14.43 -18.76
CA PRO A 511 8.40 -14.24 -20.11
C PRO A 511 7.67 -15.48 -20.65
#